data_AF-A0A0T6AEW5-F1
#
_entry.id   AF-A0A0T6AEW5-F1
#
_cell.length_a   1.000
_cell.length_b   1.000
_cell.length_c   1.000
_cell.angle_alpha   90.00
_cell.angle_beta   90.00
_cell.angle_gamma   90.00
#
_symmetry.space_group_name_H-M   'P 1'
#
loop_
_entity.id
_entity.type
_entity.pdbx_description
1 polymer ?
#
loop_
_entity_poly.entity_id
_entity_poly.type
_entity_poly.pdbx_seq_one_letter_code
_entity_poly.pdbx_strand_id
1 'polypeptide(L)' 'MKATGFGRVDFPVADALRAIHAANPHVLMFGTDLPSTRAPRPFETRDIVLLVDALGDKGAEMALWLNAVNFYRLSGNVV' A
#
# COMPACT_ATOMS: atom_id res chain seq x y z
N MET A 1 -8.39 -0.32 -3.28
CA MET A 1 -7.77 1.03 -3.22
C MET A 1 -6.26 0.88 -3.32
N LYS A 2 -5.57 1.76 -4.05
CA LYS A 2 -4.10 1.80 -4.07
C LYS A 2 -3.59 2.85 -3.07
N ALA A 3 -2.76 2.46 -2.13
CA ALA A 3 -2.04 3.32 -1.19
C ALA A 3 -0.72 3.74 -1.83
N THR A 4 -0.66 4.97 -2.35
CA THR A 4 0.48 5.51 -3.07
C THR A 4 0.70 6.99 -2.78
N GLY A 5 1.82 7.54 -3.24
CA GLY A 5 2.03 8.99 -3.25
C GLY A 5 2.07 9.61 -1.85
N PHE A 6 2.65 8.89 -0.88
CA PHE A 6 2.76 9.34 0.52
C PHE A 6 3.48 10.69 0.64
N GLY A 7 4.31 11.06 -0.33
CA GLY A 7 4.96 12.37 -0.39
C GLY A 7 4.06 13.55 -0.76
N ARG A 8 2.78 13.33 -1.09
CA ARG A 8 1.82 14.38 -1.51
C ARG A 8 0.83 14.78 -0.42
N VAL A 9 0.72 14.01 0.65
CA VAL A 9 -0.30 14.21 1.68
C VAL A 9 0.26 14.96 2.89
N ASP A 10 -0.63 15.67 3.59
CA ASP A 10 -0.35 16.51 4.76
C ASP A 10 -0.93 15.92 6.06
N PHE A 11 -1.31 14.63 6.06
CA PHE A 11 -1.85 13.92 7.21
C PHE A 11 -1.01 12.69 7.61
N PRO A 12 -1.22 12.13 8.82
CA PRO A 12 -0.50 10.93 9.28
C PRO A 12 -0.87 9.68 8.47
N VAL A 13 -0.01 9.29 7.52
CA VAL A 13 -0.26 8.14 6.63
C VAL A 13 -0.43 6.83 7.42
N ALA A 14 0.37 6.61 8.45
CA ALA A 14 0.30 5.39 9.27
C ALA A 14 -1.09 5.20 9.91
N ASP A 15 -1.71 6.27 10.40
CA ASP A 15 -3.04 6.20 11.03
C ASP A 15 -4.13 5.91 10.00
N ALA A 16 -4.04 6.53 8.82
CA ALA A 16 -4.95 6.22 7.71
C ALA A 16 -4.82 4.75 7.27
N LEU A 17 -3.60 4.23 7.15
CA LEU A 17 -3.36 2.82 6.81
C LEU A 17 -3.99 1.89 7.85
N ARG A 18 -3.79 2.15 9.15
CA ARG A 18 -4.39 1.36 10.23
C ARG A 18 -5.91 1.40 10.19
N ALA A 19 -6.49 2.59 10.04
CA ALA A 19 -7.94 2.76 10.02
C ALA A 19 -8.59 2.01 8.83
N ILE A 20 -8.01 2.14 7.63
CA ILE A 20 -8.53 1.44 6.44
C ILE A 20 -8.35 -0.07 6.58
N HIS A 21 -7.19 -0.53 7.04
CA HIS A 21 -6.93 -1.96 7.23
C HIS A 21 -7.85 -2.58 8.29
N ALA A 22 -8.09 -1.89 9.41
CA ALA A 22 -9.02 -2.33 10.44
C ALA A 22 -10.47 -2.40 9.94
N ALA A 23 -10.87 -1.48 9.06
CA ALA A 23 -12.19 -1.50 8.44
C ALA A 23 -12.35 -2.66 7.43
N ASN A 24 -11.32 -2.91 6.60
CA ASN A 24 -11.27 -4.07 5.72
C ASN A 24 -9.82 -4.38 5.30
N PRO A 25 -9.24 -5.53 5.67
CA PRO A 25 -7.86 -5.84 5.36
C PRO A 25 -7.63 -6.12 3.85
N HIS A 26 -8.68 -6.39 3.07
CA HIS A 26 -8.59 -6.77 1.66
C HIS A 26 -8.59 -5.60 0.67
N VAL A 27 -8.74 -4.34 1.14
CA VAL A 27 -8.94 -3.20 0.24
C VAL A 27 -7.66 -2.44 -0.09
N LEU A 28 -6.57 -2.61 0.66
CA LEU A 28 -5.33 -1.88 0.45
C LEU A 28 -4.41 -2.62 -0.52
N MET A 29 -3.85 -1.90 -1.49
CA MET A 29 -2.75 -2.35 -2.34
C MET A 29 -1.69 -1.26 -2.38
N PHE A 30 -0.42 -1.56 -2.15
CA PHE A 30 0.64 -0.56 -2.21
C PHE A 30 1.00 -0.21 -3.67
N GLY A 31 1.50 1.00 -3.88
CA GLY A 31 2.12 1.39 -5.14
C GLY A 31 3.09 2.54 -4.97
N THR A 32 4.20 2.46 -5.68
CA THR A 32 5.23 3.52 -5.66
C THR A 32 4.76 4.81 -6.33
N ASP A 33 3.84 4.71 -7.30
CA ASP A 33 3.40 5.85 -8.14
C ASP A 33 4.60 6.53 -8.84
N LEU A 34 5.56 5.75 -9.33
CA LEU A 34 6.65 6.25 -10.17
C LEU A 34 6.10 6.77 -11.51
N PRO A 35 6.69 7.85 -12.08
CA PRO A 35 7.87 8.60 -11.60
C PRO A 35 7.56 9.70 -10.56
N SER A 36 6.42 9.63 -9.87
CA SER A 36 6.00 10.55 -8.79
C SER A 36 5.85 12.01 -9.21
N THR A 37 5.50 12.26 -10.48
CA THR A 37 5.40 13.60 -11.10
C THR A 37 4.38 14.55 -10.47
N ARG A 38 3.56 14.05 -9.55
CA ARG A 38 2.50 14.80 -8.87
C ARG A 38 2.75 14.97 -7.38
N ALA A 39 3.88 14.53 -6.85
CA ALA A 39 4.23 14.64 -5.43
C ALA A 39 5.46 15.54 -5.22
N PRO A 40 5.45 16.44 -4.22
CA PRO A 40 6.62 17.25 -3.85
C PRO A 40 7.85 16.40 -3.50
N ARG A 41 7.61 15.22 -2.93
CA ARG A 41 8.63 14.22 -2.62
C ARG A 41 8.37 12.95 -3.45
N PRO A 42 9.38 12.41 -4.16
CA PRO A 42 9.24 11.16 -4.89
C PRO A 42 9.09 9.96 -3.95
N PHE A 43 8.73 8.81 -4.51
CA PHE A 43 8.78 7.54 -3.78
C PHE A 43 10.17 7.31 -3.17
N GLU A 44 10.18 6.83 -1.92
CA GLU A 44 11.38 6.37 -1.24
C GLU A 44 11.11 5.03 -0.56
N THR A 45 12.15 4.19 -0.42
CA THR A 45 12.01 2.86 0.23
C THR A 45 11.44 2.95 1.65
N ARG A 46 11.65 4.07 2.36
CA ARG A 46 11.04 4.31 3.68
C ARG A 46 9.51 4.30 3.67
N ASP A 47 8.86 4.54 2.52
CA ASP A 47 7.41 4.46 2.38
C ASP A 47 6.91 3.02 2.57
N ILE A 48 7.72 2.03 2.18
CA ILE A 48 7.44 0.61 2.44
C ILE A 48 7.64 0.31 3.92
N VAL A 49 8.71 0.82 4.53
CA VAL A 49 8.97 0.64 5.98
C VAL A 49 7.83 1.20 6.81
N LEU A 50 7.35 2.41 6.50
CA LEU A 50 6.19 3.02 7.16
C LEU A 50 4.94 2.13 7.05
N LEU A 51 4.70 1.53 5.90
CA LEU A 51 3.56 0.62 5.69
C LEU A 51 3.70 -0.65 6.54
N VAL A 52 4.90 -1.24 6.59
CA VAL A 52 5.18 -2.43 7.41
C VAL A 52 4.99 -2.12 8.89
N ASP A 53 5.56 -1.02 9.38
CA ASP A 53 5.43 -0.58 10.78
C ASP A 53 3.96 -0.27 11.15
N ALA A 54 3.18 0.24 10.21
CA ALA A 54 1.77 0.57 10.45
C ALA A 54 0.87 -0.66 10.51
N LEU A 55 1.11 -1.67 9.65
CA LEU A 55 0.20 -2.80 9.43
C LEU A 55 0.68 -4.13 10.03
N GLY A 56 1.95 -4.22 10.42
CA GLY A 56 2.61 -5.48 10.78
C GLY A 56 2.75 -6.45 9.60
N ASP A 57 3.49 -7.55 9.79
CA ASP A 57 3.89 -8.46 8.71
C ASP A 57 2.72 -8.97 7.86
N LYS A 58 1.65 -9.45 8.51
CA LYS A 58 0.47 -9.99 7.82
C LYS A 58 -0.28 -8.92 7.01
N GLY A 59 -0.49 -7.74 7.60
CA GLY A 59 -1.18 -6.65 6.91
C GLY A 59 -0.34 -6.09 5.76
N ALA A 60 0.98 -6.05 5.94
CA ALA A 60 1.93 -5.66 4.91
C ALA A 60 1.96 -6.65 3.75
N GLU A 61 1.98 -7.96 4.00
CA GLU A 61 1.91 -8.99 2.97
C GLU A 61 0.63 -8.84 2.12
N MET A 62 -0.50 -8.60 2.77
CA MET A 62 -1.76 -8.35 2.07
C MET A 62 -1.69 -7.12 1.18
N ALA A 63 -1.20 -6.00 1.72
CA ALA A 63 -1.14 -4.73 1.00
C ALA A 63 -0.07 -4.71 -0.10
N LEU A 64 1.08 -5.35 0.11
CA LEU A 64 2.18 -5.37 -0.86
C LEU A 64 1.96 -6.40 -1.98
N TRP A 65 1.18 -7.45 -1.73
CA TRP A 65 1.06 -8.56 -2.68
C TRP A 65 -0.36 -9.12 -2.82
N LEU A 66 -0.91 -9.77 -1.79
CA LEU A 66 -2.08 -10.66 -1.95
C LEU A 66 -3.32 -9.93 -2.48
N ASN A 67 -3.58 -8.72 -1.98
CA ASN A 67 -4.72 -7.94 -2.43
C ASN A 67 -4.58 -7.53 -3.90
N ALA A 68 -3.36 -7.23 -4.36
CA ALA A 68 -3.09 -6.90 -5.76
C ALA A 68 -3.24 -8.12 -6.66
N VAL A 69 -2.68 -9.27 -6.27
CA VAL A 69 -2.83 -10.53 -7.02
C VAL A 69 -4.31 -10.88 -7.19
N ASN A 70 -5.10 -10.80 -6.12
CA ASN A 70 -6.53 -11.07 -6.18
C ASN A 70 -7.28 -10.03 -7.04
N PHE A 71 -7.00 -8.74 -6.84
CA PHE A 71 -7.66 -7.66 -7.58
C PHE A 71 -7.38 -7.73 -9.10
N TYR A 72 -6.13 -7.98 -9.49
CA TYR A 72 -5.73 -8.12 -10.88
C TYR A 72 -5.94 -9.53 -11.45
N ARG A 73 -6.47 -10.47 -10.65
CA ARG A 73 -6.75 -11.86 -11.04
C ARG A 73 -5.51 -12.60 -11.57
N LEU A 74 -4.34 -12.29 -11.02
CA LEU A 74 -3.08 -12.92 -11.41
C LEU A 74 -2.94 -14.35 -10.85
N SER A 75 -3.86 -14.77 -10.00
CA SER A 75 -3.99 -16.15 -9.50
C SER A 75 -4.60 -17.12 -10.53
N GLY A 76 -4.74 -16.72 -11.81
CA GLY A 76 -5.19 -17.57 -12.89
C GLY A 76 -4.15 -18.62 -13.30
N ASN A 77 -4.51 -19.90 -13.08
CA ASN A 77 -3.83 -21.13 -13.52
C ASN A 77 -2.33 -21.25 -13.22
N VAL A 78 -1.99 -21.64 -11.99
CA VAL A 78 -0.94 -22.64 -11.83
C VAL A 78 -1.58 -23.98 -12.21
N VAL A 79 -1.27 -24.44 -13.42
CA VAL A 79 -1.52 -25.81 -13.87
C VAL A 79 -0.57 -26.75 -13.12
#